data_AF-A0A425VU86-F1
#
_entry.id   AF-A0A425VU86-F1
#
_cell.length_a   1.000
_cell.length_b   1.000
_cell.length_c   1.000
_cell.angle_alpha   90.00
_cell.angle_beta   90.00
_cell.angle_gamma   90.00
#
_symmetry.space_group_name_H-M   'P 1'
#
loop_
_entity.id
_entity.type
_entity.pdbx_description
1 polymer ?
#
loop_
_entity_poly.entity_id
_entity_poly.type
_entity_poly.pdbx_seq_one_letter_code
_entity_poly.pdbx_strand_id
1 'polypeptide(L)'
;MSSRLLEIRKAAGYATAREFAEASGLAESTYTRYESNPERIPLKVAWDLADRFHVTIDQVVGRDTEAKGDPRGAQQRAFDALSPRSQEETADFMAYLAERDARSREAQSERARRVWEVVSSRIERAYLGRLSEKPGGPDPVLLTGSDAELREGFRNLARAWVVGAKGPLNRFAPQVRDEEALEEVMAAYDRMHGSFVDDHGMLVSWSQEAGPGYEGGGLAGR
;
A
#
# COMPACT_ATOMS: atom_id res chain seq x y z
N MET A 1 -41.56 -24.82 19.96
CA MET A 1 -40.98 -23.48 19.97
C MET A 1 -41.37 -22.78 18.69
N SER A 2 -41.86 -21.53 18.76
CA SER A 2 -42.15 -20.72 17.58
C SER A 2 -40.81 -20.22 17.03
N SER A 3 -40.49 -20.50 15.76
CA SER A 3 -39.27 -19.94 15.17
C SER A 3 -39.49 -18.50 14.74
N ARG A 4 -38.40 -17.73 14.69
CA ARG A 4 -38.42 -16.34 14.25
C ARG A 4 -39.00 -16.18 12.84
N LEU A 5 -38.68 -17.12 11.95
CA LEU A 5 -39.19 -17.16 10.59
C LEU A 5 -40.71 -17.35 10.54
N LEU A 6 -41.29 -18.13 11.46
CA LEU A 6 -42.73 -18.30 11.58
C LEU A 6 -43.45 -17.01 12.00
N GLU A 7 -42.83 -16.20 12.86
CA GLU A 7 -43.34 -14.88 13.25
C GLU A 7 -43.31 -13.91 12.06
N ILE A 8 -42.19 -13.87 11.33
CA ILE A 8 -42.01 -13.02 10.14
C ILE A 8 -43.04 -13.37 9.07
N ARG A 9 -43.28 -14.66 8.81
CA ARG A 9 -44.29 -15.11 7.84
C ARG A 9 -45.69 -14.62 8.22
N LYS A 10 -46.07 -14.77 9.49
CA LYS A 10 -47.39 -14.33 9.98
C LYS A 10 -47.53 -12.81 9.90
N ALA A 11 -46.48 -12.07 10.23
CA ALA A 11 -46.46 -10.61 10.10
C ALA A 11 -46.60 -10.16 8.63
N ALA A 12 -46.07 -10.95 7.69
CA ALA A 12 -46.24 -10.75 6.25
C ALA A 12 -47.63 -11.16 5.71
N GLY A 13 -48.55 -11.61 6.57
CA GLY A 13 -49.95 -11.89 6.21
C GLY A 13 -50.23 -13.32 5.73
N TYR A 14 -49.25 -14.23 5.78
CA TYR A 14 -49.44 -15.63 5.41
C TYR A 14 -49.83 -16.46 6.63
N ALA A 15 -51.04 -17.04 6.63
CA ALA A 15 -51.55 -17.81 7.75
C ALA A 15 -50.85 -19.18 7.84
N THR A 16 -50.55 -19.79 6.69
CA THR A 16 -49.93 -21.12 6.61
C THR A 16 -48.57 -21.13 5.89
N ALA A 17 -47.73 -22.11 6.23
CA ALA A 17 -46.47 -22.36 5.55
C ALA A 17 -46.68 -22.71 4.06
N ARG A 18 -47.79 -23.40 3.75
CA ARG A 18 -48.18 -23.79 2.39
C ARG A 18 -48.44 -22.57 1.51
N GLU A 19 -49.23 -21.61 1.99
CA GLU A 19 -49.54 -20.38 1.24
C GLU A 19 -48.26 -19.61 0.88
N PHE A 20 -47.33 -19.49 1.82
CA PHE A 20 -46.07 -18.82 1.57
C PHE A 20 -45.17 -19.60 0.60
N ALA A 21 -45.10 -20.93 0.76
CA ALA A 21 -44.29 -21.79 -0.09
C ALA A 21 -44.78 -21.76 -1.55
N GLU A 22 -46.09 -21.81 -1.77
CA GLU A 22 -46.72 -21.64 -3.09
C GLU A 22 -46.38 -20.26 -3.70
N ALA A 23 -46.54 -19.18 -2.93
CA ALA A 23 -46.21 -17.83 -3.39
C ALA A 23 -44.71 -17.65 -3.70
N SER A 24 -43.84 -18.43 -3.05
CA SER A 24 -42.39 -18.34 -3.17
C SER A 24 -41.75 -19.36 -4.10
N GLY A 25 -42.55 -20.24 -4.71
CA GLY A 25 -42.04 -21.32 -5.56
C GLY A 25 -41.21 -22.36 -4.82
N LEU A 26 -41.40 -22.48 -3.50
CA LEU A 26 -40.73 -23.46 -2.65
C LEU A 26 -41.67 -24.64 -2.40
N ALA A 27 -41.11 -25.83 -2.20
CA ALA A 27 -41.89 -26.96 -1.69
C ALA A 27 -42.28 -26.69 -0.22
N GLU A 28 -43.53 -26.97 0.15
CA GLU A 28 -44.06 -26.79 1.51
C GLU A 28 -43.19 -27.51 2.56
N SER A 29 -42.77 -28.74 2.27
CA SER A 29 -41.91 -29.54 3.16
C SER A 29 -40.53 -28.89 3.38
N THR A 30 -39.99 -28.25 2.35
CA THR A 30 -38.73 -27.52 2.41
C THR A 30 -38.87 -26.27 3.26
N TYR A 31 -39.93 -25.49 3.06
CA TYR A 31 -40.16 -24.28 3.85
C TYR A 31 -40.47 -24.58 5.32
N THR A 32 -41.27 -25.60 5.59
CA THR A 32 -41.57 -26.07 6.96
C THR A 32 -40.29 -26.54 7.68
N ARG A 33 -39.36 -27.16 6.94
CA ARG A 33 -38.04 -27.53 7.48
C ARG A 33 -37.21 -26.30 7.84
N TYR A 34 -37.27 -25.23 7.06
CA TYR A 34 -36.61 -23.96 7.35
C TYR A 34 -37.21 -23.27 8.57
N GLU A 35 -38.54 -23.27 8.71
CA GLU A 35 -39.18 -22.79 9.93
C GLU A 35 -38.76 -23.60 11.16
N SER A 36 -38.51 -24.91 11.02
CA SER A 36 -38.14 -25.75 12.16
C SER A 36 -36.63 -25.72 12.50
N ASN A 37 -35.77 -25.55 11.49
CA ASN A 37 -34.30 -25.55 11.60
C ASN A 37 -33.71 -24.39 10.78
N PRO A 38 -33.78 -23.15 11.29
CA PRO A 38 -33.30 -21.95 10.57
C PRO A 38 -31.80 -21.98 10.23
N GLU A 39 -30.99 -22.70 11.00
CA GLU A 39 -29.54 -22.85 10.80
C GLU A 39 -29.18 -23.71 9.58
N ARG A 40 -30.14 -24.44 9.00
CA ARG A 40 -29.95 -25.29 7.82
C ARG A 40 -30.41 -24.62 6.51
N ILE A 41 -30.89 -23.37 6.58
CA ILE A 41 -31.30 -22.62 5.39
C ILE A 41 -30.05 -22.34 4.54
N PRO A 42 -30.00 -22.76 3.27
CA PRO A 42 -28.91 -22.39 2.37
C PRO A 42 -28.84 -20.86 2.24
N LEU A 43 -27.63 -20.30 2.24
CA LEU A 43 -27.41 -18.83 2.23
C LEU A 43 -28.21 -18.11 1.13
N LYS A 44 -28.24 -18.67 -0.08
CA LYS A 44 -29.01 -18.11 -1.20
C LYS A 44 -30.51 -17.98 -0.87
N VAL A 45 -31.08 -18.99 -0.22
CA VAL A 45 -32.49 -18.97 0.17
C VAL A 45 -32.71 -18.01 1.33
N ALA A 46 -31.79 -17.95 2.30
CA ALA A 46 -31.88 -17.00 3.40
C ALA A 46 -31.85 -15.55 2.91
N TRP A 47 -31.03 -15.26 1.89
CA TRP A 47 -30.99 -13.97 1.21
C TRP A 47 -32.30 -13.67 0.48
N ASP A 48 -32.80 -14.59 -0.35
CA ASP A 48 -34.08 -14.39 -1.06
C ASP A 48 -35.25 -14.13 -0.09
N LEU A 49 -35.27 -14.84 1.05
CA LEU A 49 -36.27 -14.62 2.10
C LEU A 49 -36.10 -13.27 2.79
N ALA A 50 -34.86 -12.85 3.07
CA ALA A 50 -34.55 -11.56 3.70
C ALA A 50 -35.03 -10.38 2.84
N ASP A 51 -34.73 -10.42 1.54
CA ASP A 51 -35.15 -9.38 0.58
C ASP A 51 -36.68 -9.32 0.48
N ARG A 52 -37.34 -10.49 0.45
CA ARG A 52 -38.81 -10.58 0.30
C ARG A 52 -39.59 -10.16 1.53
N PHE A 53 -39.05 -10.41 2.72
CA PHE A 53 -39.65 -9.98 3.97
C PHE A 53 -39.17 -8.60 4.43
N HIS A 54 -38.21 -7.99 3.72
CA HIS A 54 -37.56 -6.73 4.10
C HIS A 54 -36.95 -6.77 5.51
N VAL A 55 -36.27 -7.88 5.82
CA VAL A 55 -35.61 -8.16 7.10
C VAL A 55 -34.13 -8.49 6.86
N THR A 56 -33.32 -8.57 7.92
CA THR A 56 -31.92 -9.01 7.78
C THR A 56 -31.82 -10.53 7.68
N ILE A 57 -30.74 -11.04 7.07
CA ILE A 57 -30.46 -12.49 7.04
C ILE A 57 -30.40 -13.05 8.47
N ASP A 58 -29.82 -12.32 9.41
CA ASP A 58 -29.75 -12.70 10.82
C ASP A 58 -31.14 -12.88 11.45
N GLN A 59 -32.12 -12.06 11.06
CA GLN A 59 -33.52 -12.22 11.50
C GLN A 59 -34.16 -13.48 10.89
N VAL A 60 -33.87 -13.80 9.63
CA VAL A 60 -34.36 -15.03 8.95
C VAL A 60 -33.82 -16.28 9.63
N VAL A 61 -32.53 -16.31 9.97
CA VAL A 61 -31.87 -17.46 10.61
C VAL A 61 -32.00 -17.48 12.13
N GLY A 62 -32.68 -16.48 12.73
CA GLY A 62 -32.94 -16.42 14.17
C GLY A 62 -31.73 -16.04 15.04
N ARG A 63 -30.73 -15.35 14.47
CA ARG A 63 -29.54 -14.81 15.15
C ARG A 63 -29.66 -13.35 15.58
N ASP A 64 -30.81 -12.72 15.34
CA ASP A 64 -31.07 -11.31 15.67
C ASP A 64 -30.96 -11.00 17.17
N THR A 65 -31.23 -11.99 18.03
CA THR A 65 -31.08 -11.86 19.50
C THR A 65 -29.67 -12.19 20.00
N GLU A 66 -28.84 -12.83 19.18
CA GLU A 66 -27.44 -13.18 19.49
C GLU A 66 -26.46 -12.06 19.11
N ALA A 67 -26.88 -11.11 18.27
CA ALA A 67 -26.12 -9.92 17.93
C ALA A 67 -25.96 -9.01 19.16
N LYS A 68 -24.90 -9.25 19.94
CA LYS A 68 -24.53 -8.38 21.07
C LYS A 68 -23.88 -7.10 20.56
N GLY A 69 -24.67 -6.03 20.54
CA GLY A 69 -24.22 -4.66 20.25
C GLY A 69 -24.44 -4.25 18.80
N ASP A 70 -24.61 -2.94 18.60
CA ASP A 70 -24.65 -2.34 17.27
C ASP A 70 -23.27 -2.48 16.59
N PRO A 71 -23.18 -3.16 15.42
CA PRO A 71 -21.91 -3.42 14.73
C PRO A 71 -21.18 -2.13 14.31
N ARG A 72 -21.88 -0.99 14.30
CA ARG A 72 -21.33 0.31 13.95
C ARG A 72 -20.36 0.87 15.00
N GLY A 73 -20.42 0.41 16.26
CA GLY A 73 -19.57 0.92 17.34
C GLY A 73 -19.96 2.30 17.86
N ALA A 74 -19.27 2.80 18.91
CA ALA A 74 -19.65 4.05 19.58
C ALA A 74 -19.41 5.30 18.73
N GLN A 75 -18.39 5.26 17.88
CA GLN A 75 -17.95 6.36 17.04
C GLN A 75 -18.94 6.63 15.91
N GLN A 76 -19.37 5.59 15.20
CA GLN A 76 -20.36 5.73 14.14
C GLN A 76 -21.72 6.16 14.70
N ARG A 77 -22.12 5.68 15.90
CA ARG A 77 -23.34 6.19 16.55
C ARG A 77 -23.25 7.68 16.88
N ALA A 78 -22.10 8.14 17.37
CA ALA A 78 -21.89 9.54 17.64
C ALA A 78 -21.96 10.37 16.35
N PHE A 79 -21.39 9.87 15.25
CA PHE A 79 -21.47 10.49 13.93
C PHE A 79 -22.89 10.51 13.36
N ASP A 80 -23.61 9.40 13.41
CA ASP A 80 -24.99 9.27 12.93
C ASP A 80 -25.95 10.20 13.70
N ALA A 81 -25.64 10.52 14.96
CA ALA A 81 -26.41 11.45 15.80
C ALA A 81 -26.12 12.94 15.52
N LEU A 82 -25.10 13.26 14.72
CA LEU A 82 -24.80 14.64 14.34
C LEU A 82 -25.85 15.20 13.38
N SER A 83 -25.92 16.52 13.29
CA SER A 83 -26.69 17.17 12.23
C SER A 83 -26.08 16.87 10.85
N PRO A 84 -26.86 16.88 9.75
CA PRO A 84 -26.33 16.63 8.41
C PRO A 84 -25.16 17.56 8.04
N ARG A 85 -25.26 18.84 8.43
CA ARG A 85 -24.18 19.82 8.25
C ARG A 85 -22.91 19.42 9.00
N SER A 86 -23.04 18.99 10.25
CA SER A 86 -21.90 18.59 11.08
C SER A 86 -21.28 17.26 10.63
N GLN A 87 -22.06 16.37 10.01
CA GLN A 87 -21.55 15.16 9.39
C GLN A 87 -20.66 15.48 8.18
N GLU A 88 -21.10 16.42 7.33
CA GLU A 88 -20.33 16.91 6.19
C GLU A 88 -19.01 17.57 6.64
N GLU A 89 -19.07 18.49 7.60
CA GLU A 89 -17.88 19.15 8.16
C GLU A 89 -16.90 18.14 8.79
N THR A 90 -17.41 17.09 9.44
CA THR A 90 -16.58 16.02 10.01
C THR A 90 -15.93 15.17 8.91
N ALA A 91 -16.66 14.86 7.84
CA ALA A 91 -16.12 14.12 6.71
C ALA A 91 -14.99 14.90 6.02
N ASP A 92 -15.18 16.21 5.80
CA ASP A 92 -14.17 17.11 5.24
C ASP A 92 -12.91 17.16 6.11
N PHE A 93 -13.07 17.27 7.44
CA PHE A 93 -11.95 17.28 8.37
C PHE A 93 -11.17 15.96 8.34
N MET A 94 -11.87 14.83 8.30
CA MET A 94 -11.26 13.50 8.20
C MET A 94 -10.49 13.33 6.88
N ALA A 95 -11.04 13.81 5.77
CA ALA A 95 -10.35 13.80 4.48
C ALA A 95 -9.06 14.63 4.52
N TYR A 96 -9.12 15.84 5.10
CA TYR A 96 -7.95 16.69 5.31
C TYR A 96 -6.87 16.01 6.15
N LEU A 97 -7.25 15.36 7.26
CA LEU A 97 -6.30 14.64 8.11
C LEU A 97 -5.66 13.47 7.36
N ALA A 98 -6.43 12.71 6.59
CA ALA A 98 -5.92 11.60 5.80
C ALA A 98 -4.87 12.06 4.77
N GLU A 99 -5.13 13.18 4.07
CA GLU A 99 -4.19 13.77 3.12
C GLU A 99 -2.94 14.31 3.81
N ARG A 100 -3.09 14.99 4.94
CA ARG A 100 -1.96 15.48 5.75
C ARG A 100 -1.07 14.33 6.22
N ASP A 101 -1.66 13.23 6.66
CA ASP A 101 -0.94 12.06 7.12
C ASP A 101 -0.27 11.33 5.95
N ALA A 102 -0.89 11.30 4.77
CA ALA A 102 -0.27 10.78 3.55
C ALA A 102 0.99 11.59 3.18
N ARG A 103 0.88 12.93 3.12
CA ARG A 103 2.04 13.81 2.88
C ARG A 103 3.13 13.66 3.93
N SER A 104 2.74 13.47 5.19
CA SER A 104 3.69 13.26 6.28
C SER A 104 4.42 11.92 6.14
N ARG A 105 3.72 10.86 5.74
CA ARG A 105 4.29 9.54 5.42
C ARG A 105 5.22 9.60 4.22
N GLU A 106 4.84 10.31 3.17
CA GLU A 106 5.67 10.55 1.99
C GLU A 106 6.95 11.29 2.39
N ALA A 107 6.84 12.43 3.07
CA ALA A 107 7.99 13.20 3.56
C ALA A 107 8.89 12.38 4.50
N GLN A 108 8.33 11.50 5.33
CA GLN A 108 9.11 10.60 6.17
C GLN A 108 9.85 9.55 5.35
N SER A 109 9.21 8.97 4.34
CA SER A 109 9.84 8.01 3.43
C SER A 109 10.93 8.67 2.57
N GLU A 110 10.71 9.89 2.09
CA GLU A 110 11.72 10.69 1.40
C GLU A 110 12.90 11.02 2.30
N ARG A 111 12.66 11.40 3.56
CA ARG A 111 13.74 11.65 4.53
C ARG A 111 14.54 10.38 4.79
N ALA A 112 13.88 9.23 4.93
CA ALA A 112 14.54 7.94 5.07
C ALA A 112 15.41 7.61 3.84
N ARG A 113 14.91 7.87 2.63
CA ARG A 113 15.67 7.70 1.37
C ARG A 113 16.90 8.62 1.29
N ARG A 114 16.74 9.90 1.64
CA ARG A 114 17.84 10.89 1.63
C ARG A 114 18.97 10.52 2.58
N VAL A 115 18.67 9.87 3.71
CA VAL A 115 19.70 9.37 4.63
C VAL A 115 20.61 8.37 3.92
N TRP A 116 20.05 7.44 3.16
CA TRP A 116 20.82 6.44 2.40
C TRP A 116 21.57 7.04 1.21
N GLU A 117 21.03 8.05 0.54
CA GLU A 117 21.73 8.80 -0.51
C GLU A 117 22.99 9.51 0.01
N VAL A 118 22.91 10.12 1.19
CA VAL A 118 24.08 10.76 1.84
C VAL A 118 25.14 9.72 2.22
N VAL A 119 24.72 8.54 2.69
CA VAL A 119 25.64 7.43 3.00
C VAL A 119 26.30 6.91 1.72
N SER A 120 25.51 6.65 0.68
CA SER A 120 25.98 6.17 -0.62
C SER A 120 26.99 7.14 -1.24
N SER A 121 26.66 8.44 -1.33
CA SER A 121 27.55 9.49 -1.84
C SER A 121 28.90 9.53 -1.13
N ARG A 122 28.91 9.29 0.19
CA ARG A 122 30.15 9.31 0.99
C ARG A 122 31.02 8.10 0.68
N ILE A 123 30.42 6.92 0.59
CA ILE A 123 31.11 5.69 0.22
C ILE A 123 31.67 5.83 -1.20
N GLU A 124 30.89 6.43 -2.10
CA GLU A 124 31.28 6.63 -3.49
C GLU A 124 32.49 7.55 -3.63
N ARG A 125 32.50 8.70 -2.95
CA ARG A 125 33.68 9.59 -2.94
C ARG A 125 34.93 8.86 -2.44
N ALA A 126 34.79 8.01 -1.42
CA ALA A 126 35.90 7.21 -0.92
C ALA A 126 36.33 6.12 -1.93
N TYR A 127 35.38 5.53 -2.67
CA TYR A 127 35.65 4.57 -3.73
C TYR A 127 36.42 5.21 -4.88
N LEU A 128 35.91 6.31 -5.44
CA LEU A 128 36.54 7.04 -6.54
C LEU A 128 37.92 7.56 -6.15
N GLY A 129 38.08 8.07 -4.93
CA GLY A 129 39.39 8.48 -4.40
C GLY A 129 40.42 7.34 -4.37
N ARG A 130 39.99 6.13 -3.99
CA ARG A 130 40.85 4.93 -4.02
C ARG A 130 41.21 4.49 -5.42
N LEU A 131 40.32 4.68 -6.38
CA LEU A 131 40.62 4.39 -7.79
C LEU A 131 41.58 5.43 -8.38
N SER A 132 41.47 6.70 -8.00
CA SER A 132 42.36 7.76 -8.50
C SER A 132 43.78 7.70 -7.91
N GLU A 133 43.93 7.28 -6.66
CA GLU A 133 45.21 7.36 -5.91
C GLU A 133 46.02 6.05 -5.89
N LYS A 134 45.88 5.19 -6.92
CA LYS A 134 46.64 3.92 -6.97
C LYS A 134 48.13 4.12 -7.32
N PRO A 135 49.05 3.33 -6.70
CA PRO A 135 50.46 3.32 -7.10
C PRO A 135 50.58 2.84 -8.56
N GLY A 136 51.01 3.71 -9.46
CA GLY A 136 51.08 3.45 -10.91
C GLY A 136 50.06 4.25 -11.76
N GLY A 137 49.24 5.10 -11.14
CA GLY A 137 48.24 5.94 -11.82
C GLY A 137 46.80 5.50 -11.50
N PRO A 138 45.79 6.20 -12.04
CA PRO A 138 44.39 5.87 -11.81
C PRO A 138 44.07 4.44 -12.26
N ASP A 139 43.18 3.77 -11.52
CA ASP A 139 42.68 2.46 -11.90
C ASP A 139 42.03 2.51 -13.30
N PRO A 140 42.35 1.57 -14.21
CA PRO A 140 41.70 1.49 -15.51
C PRO A 140 40.16 1.45 -15.46
N VAL A 141 39.58 0.87 -14.41
CA VAL A 141 38.11 0.85 -14.21
C VAL A 141 37.52 2.26 -14.10
N LEU A 142 38.28 3.24 -13.60
CA LEU A 142 37.84 4.63 -13.50
C LEU A 142 37.76 5.34 -14.86
N LEU A 143 38.58 4.92 -15.83
CA LEU A 143 38.74 5.61 -17.12
C LEU A 143 38.07 4.86 -18.28
N THR A 144 38.05 3.53 -18.22
CA THR A 144 37.60 2.66 -19.31
C THR A 144 36.68 1.52 -18.85
N GLY A 145 36.35 1.47 -17.55
CA GLY A 145 35.45 0.44 -17.00
C GLY A 145 34.01 0.66 -17.40
N SER A 146 33.25 -0.44 -17.43
CA SER A 146 31.80 -0.41 -17.58
C SER A 146 31.10 0.02 -16.29
N ASP A 147 29.87 0.55 -16.41
CA ASP A 147 29.03 0.89 -15.27
C ASP A 147 28.80 -0.31 -14.33
N ALA A 148 28.74 -1.52 -14.88
CA ALA A 148 28.62 -2.76 -14.11
C ALA A 148 29.87 -3.03 -13.24
N GLU A 149 31.07 -2.78 -13.78
CA GLU A 149 32.33 -2.93 -13.04
C GLU A 149 32.47 -1.87 -11.95
N LEU A 150 32.07 -0.62 -12.24
CA LEU A 150 32.04 0.46 -11.25
C LEU A 150 31.04 0.17 -10.11
N ARG A 151 29.84 -0.30 -10.46
CA ARG A 151 28.79 -0.68 -9.49
C ARG A 151 29.21 -1.85 -8.61
N GLU A 152 29.85 -2.87 -9.17
CA GLU A 152 30.32 -4.03 -8.41
C GLU A 152 31.50 -3.66 -7.49
N GLY A 153 32.44 -2.83 -7.95
CA GLY A 153 33.50 -2.31 -7.10
C GLY A 153 32.97 -1.42 -5.97
N PHE A 154 31.97 -0.57 -6.25
CA PHE A 154 31.26 0.19 -5.23
C PHE A 154 30.57 -0.74 -4.21
N ARG A 155 29.84 -1.76 -4.67
CA ARG A 155 29.18 -2.76 -3.80
C ARG A 155 30.15 -3.42 -2.84
N ASN A 156 31.33 -3.81 -3.34
CA ASN A 156 32.35 -4.46 -2.51
C ASN A 156 32.88 -3.52 -1.42
N LEU A 157 33.09 -2.24 -1.73
CA LEU A 157 33.47 -1.25 -0.72
C LEU A 157 32.34 -0.97 0.28
N ALA A 158 31.11 -0.79 -0.23
CA ALA A 158 29.93 -0.53 0.58
C ALA A 158 29.68 -1.69 1.57
N ARG A 159 29.81 -2.94 1.13
CA ARG A 159 29.67 -4.12 2.00
C ARG A 159 30.68 -4.13 3.14
N ALA A 160 31.95 -3.85 2.83
CA ALA A 160 33.01 -3.80 3.85
C ALA A 160 32.76 -2.69 4.88
N TRP A 161 32.19 -1.56 4.46
CA TRP A 161 31.90 -0.42 5.33
C TRP A 161 30.58 -0.57 6.10
N VAL A 162 29.53 -1.11 5.48
CA VAL A 162 28.18 -1.21 6.08
C VAL A 162 28.08 -2.44 6.98
N VAL A 163 28.43 -3.62 6.47
CA VAL A 163 28.28 -4.89 7.19
C VAL A 163 29.44 -5.14 8.17
N GLY A 164 30.64 -4.61 7.86
CA GLY A 164 31.85 -4.79 8.66
C GLY A 164 32.14 -3.72 9.73
N ALA A 165 31.30 -2.69 9.86
CA ALA A 165 31.62 -1.54 10.71
C ALA A 165 31.38 -1.77 12.21
N LYS A 166 32.38 -1.41 13.02
CA LYS A 166 32.30 -1.38 14.49
C LYS A 166 31.58 -0.14 15.05
N GLY A 167 31.43 0.93 14.26
CA GLY A 167 30.74 2.18 14.63
C GLY A 167 29.82 2.71 13.52
N PRO A 168 28.95 3.70 13.78
CA PRO A 168 28.06 4.26 12.76
C PRO A 168 28.86 4.98 11.65
N LEU A 169 28.49 4.74 10.39
CA LEU A 169 29.13 5.34 9.21
C LEU A 169 29.09 6.88 9.21
N ASN A 170 28.07 7.46 9.85
CA ASN A 170 27.90 8.89 10.12
C ASN A 170 26.89 9.08 11.27
N ARG A 171 26.85 10.27 11.89
CA ARG A 171 25.87 10.66 12.92
C ARG A 171 24.41 10.55 12.49
N PHE A 172 24.14 10.54 11.18
CA PHE A 172 22.81 10.45 10.59
C PHE A 172 22.53 9.09 9.95
N ALA A 173 23.52 8.20 9.88
CA ALA A 173 23.33 6.87 9.32
C ALA A 173 22.56 5.98 10.31
N PRO A 174 21.67 5.09 9.86
CA PRO A 174 20.99 4.14 10.72
C PRO A 174 21.99 3.25 11.46
N GLN A 175 21.61 2.79 12.66
CA GLN A 175 22.45 1.88 13.45
C GLN A 175 22.49 0.45 12.87
N VAL A 176 21.61 0.16 11.93
CA VAL A 176 21.47 -1.12 11.23
C VAL A 176 22.66 -1.32 10.29
N ARG A 177 23.28 -2.51 10.36
CA ARG A 177 24.57 -2.86 9.75
C ARG A 177 24.55 -4.28 9.19
N ASP A 178 23.45 -4.65 8.57
CA ASP A 178 23.21 -5.96 7.96
C ASP A 178 23.15 -5.85 6.43
N GLU A 179 22.83 -6.98 5.79
CA GLU A 179 22.71 -7.05 4.34
C GLU A 179 21.53 -6.19 3.83
N GLU A 180 20.47 -5.97 4.63
CA GLU A 180 19.36 -5.07 4.28
C GLU A 180 19.83 -3.60 4.19
N ALA A 181 20.68 -3.17 5.12
CA ALA A 181 21.30 -1.84 5.04
C ALA A 181 22.20 -1.70 3.79
N LEU A 182 22.86 -2.78 3.35
CA LEU A 182 23.62 -2.76 2.11
C LEU A 182 22.69 -2.63 0.89
N GLU A 183 21.55 -3.33 0.88
CA GLU A 183 20.56 -3.21 -0.20
C GLU A 183 20.04 -1.77 -0.33
N GLU A 184 19.74 -1.09 0.77
CA GLU A 184 19.30 0.31 0.76
C GLU A 184 20.39 1.28 0.23
N VAL A 185 21.65 1.05 0.59
CA VAL A 185 22.79 1.81 0.07
C VAL A 185 22.97 1.58 -1.44
N MET A 186 22.85 0.34 -1.89
CA MET A 186 22.92 0.00 -3.32
C MET A 186 21.73 0.56 -4.10
N ALA A 187 20.52 0.53 -3.54
CA ALA A 187 19.34 1.14 -4.14
C ALA A 187 19.48 2.66 -4.22
N ALA A 188 20.12 3.30 -3.23
CA ALA A 188 20.44 4.72 -3.29
C ALA A 188 21.50 5.03 -4.35
N TYR A 189 22.54 4.20 -4.47
CA TYR A 189 23.53 4.29 -5.55
C TYR A 189 22.85 4.17 -6.93
N ASP A 190 21.99 3.17 -7.13
CA ASP A 190 21.27 2.96 -8.40
C ASP A 190 20.32 4.11 -8.73
N ARG A 191 19.71 4.78 -7.72
CA ARG A 191 18.91 6.00 -7.96
C ARG A 191 19.76 7.20 -8.35
N MET A 192 20.95 7.32 -7.77
CA MET A 192 21.89 8.41 -8.02
C MET A 192 22.62 8.28 -9.36
N HIS A 193 22.85 7.05 -9.81
CA HIS A 193 23.60 6.70 -11.02
C HIS A 193 22.76 6.04 -12.10
N GLY A 194 21.45 6.00 -11.92
CA GLY A 194 20.55 5.25 -12.77
C GLY A 194 20.44 5.79 -14.19
N SER A 195 20.59 4.89 -15.15
CA SER A 195 19.92 4.95 -16.44
C SER A 195 18.80 3.91 -16.51
N PHE A 196 17.60 4.30 -16.97
CA PHE A 196 16.44 3.38 -17.08
C PHE A 196 15.88 3.38 -18.49
N VAL A 197 15.28 2.26 -18.92
CA VAL A 197 14.62 2.15 -20.23
C VAL A 197 13.15 2.53 -20.08
N ASP A 198 12.67 3.54 -20.81
CA ASP A 198 11.26 3.96 -20.79
C ASP A 198 10.33 2.96 -21.51
N ASP A 199 9.02 3.19 -21.43
CA ASP A 199 7.98 2.36 -22.08
C ASP A 199 8.06 2.34 -23.62
N HIS A 200 9.02 3.07 -24.19
CA HIS A 200 9.33 3.13 -25.62
C HIS A 200 10.68 2.49 -25.95
N GLY A 201 11.35 1.86 -24.99
CA GLY A 201 12.62 1.18 -25.20
C GLY A 201 13.84 2.11 -25.17
N MET A 202 13.70 3.35 -24.70
CA MET A 202 14.78 4.34 -24.69
C MET A 202 15.49 4.39 -23.33
N LEU A 203 16.81 4.17 -23.33
CA LEU A 203 17.66 4.30 -22.15
C LEU A 203 17.87 5.78 -21.78
N VAL A 204 17.21 6.24 -20.73
CA VAL A 204 17.35 7.56 -20.13
C VAL A 204 18.44 7.49 -19.06
N SER A 205 19.61 8.09 -19.31
CA SER A 205 20.72 8.23 -18.36
C SER A 205 20.84 9.67 -17.88
N TRP A 206 21.04 9.89 -16.58
CA TRP A 206 21.43 11.20 -16.06
C TRP A 206 22.91 11.46 -16.29
N SER A 207 23.27 11.90 -17.50
CA SER A 207 24.44 12.77 -17.66
C SER A 207 23.97 14.21 -17.49
N GLN A 208 24.53 14.91 -16.50
CA GLN A 208 24.34 16.33 -16.34
C GLN A 208 25.06 17.08 -17.47
N GLU A 209 24.42 17.21 -18.64
CA GLU A 209 24.73 18.23 -19.65
C GLU A 209 23.53 19.16 -19.82
N ALA A 210 23.33 20.01 -18.82
CA ALA A 210 22.70 21.31 -19.03
C ALA A 210 23.81 22.36 -19.09
N GLY A 211 24.44 22.49 -20.26
CA GLY A 211 25.23 23.66 -20.63
C GLY A 211 24.65 24.19 -21.96
N PRO A 212 24.06 25.41 -22.01
CA PRO A 212 23.58 25.95 -23.27
C PRO A 212 24.79 26.17 -24.19
N GLY A 213 24.67 25.69 -25.43
CA GLY A 213 25.70 25.82 -26.45
C GLY A 213 26.14 27.27 -26.62
N TYR A 214 27.43 27.51 -26.40
CA TYR A 214 28.11 28.63 -27.06
C TYR A 214 28.29 28.19 -28.53
N GLU A 215 27.41 28.68 -29.40
CA GLU A 215 27.66 28.63 -30.84
C GLU A 215 28.77 29.64 -31.15
N GLY A 216 29.96 29.10 -31.44
CA GLY A 216 31.05 29.87 -32.03
C GLY A 216 30.63 30.37 -33.41
N GLY A 217 30.25 31.65 -33.48
CA GLY A 217 30.06 32.37 -34.73
C GLY A 217 31.33 32.36 -35.57
N GLY A 218 31.34 31.51 -36.59
CA GLY A 218 32.36 31.48 -37.62
C GLY A 218 32.35 32.79 -38.42
N LEU A 219 33.48 33.47 -38.40
CA LEU A 219 33.82 34.61 -39.24
C LEU A 219 33.77 34.20 -40.73
N ALA A 220 32.77 34.69 -41.46
CA ALA A 220 32.84 34.79 -42.92
C ALA A 220 33.54 36.12 -43.26
N GLY A 221 34.83 36.03 -43.59
CA GLY A 221 35.61 37.12 -44.16
C GLY A 221 35.37 37.25 -45.67
N ARG A 222 35.28 38.52 -46.07
CA ARG A 222 35.25 39.11 -47.42
C ARG A 222 35.91 38.32 -48.55
#